data_AF-A0A8T7H368-F1
#
_entry.id   AF-A0A8T7H368-F1
#
_cell.length_a   1.000
_cell.length_b   1.000
_cell.length_c   1.000
_cell.angle_alpha   90.00
_cell.angle_beta   90.00
_cell.angle_gamma   90.00
#
_symmetry.space_group_name_H-M   'P 1'
#
loop_
_entity.id
_entity.type
_entity.pdbx_description
1 polymer ?
#
loop_
_entity_poly.entity_id
_entity_poly.type
_entity_poly.pdbx_seq_one_letter_code
_entity_poly.pdbx_strand_id
1 'polypeptide(L)'
;MSDLLLAIDYSKSFKYIGLVAARESVIKSNDFLNRSSWVKHIADLPKREKVAYLHRFPSRLARVRDYLERILVVSSIESANSAVTDLAPTTVLVDDTLYSHIHHPRKVRESRVKERHRRVLVSLADNVAYYAYWVLEVRKRPRELERILK
;
A
#
# COMPACT_ATOMS: atom_id res chain seq x y z
N MET A 1 -19.15 3.09 -14.05
CA MET A 1 -19.06 3.19 -12.58
C MET A 1 -17.60 3.17 -12.20
N SER A 2 -17.15 4.02 -11.29
CA SER A 2 -15.78 3.95 -10.76
C SER A 2 -15.60 2.62 -10.02
N ASP A 3 -14.52 1.89 -10.29
CA ASP A 3 -14.13 0.64 -9.63
C ASP A 3 -12.81 0.82 -8.84
N LEU A 4 -12.51 2.07 -8.47
CA LEU A 4 -11.29 2.40 -7.75
C LEU A 4 -11.33 1.82 -6.34
N LEU A 5 -10.32 1.00 -6.03
CA LEU A 5 -10.03 0.51 -4.69
C LEU A 5 -8.85 1.30 -4.13
N LEU A 6 -8.93 1.58 -2.83
CA LEU A 6 -7.85 2.18 -2.07
C LEU A 6 -7.50 1.26 -0.91
N ALA A 7 -6.27 0.75 -0.87
CA ALA A 7 -5.74 0.09 0.31
C ALA A 7 -5.00 1.10 1.18
N ILE A 8 -5.26 1.06 2.49
CA ILE A 8 -4.63 1.91 3.50
C ILE A 8 -4.10 1.00 4.59
N ASP A 9 -2.80 1.07 4.82
CA ASP A 9 -2.12 0.25 5.81
C ASP A 9 -1.25 1.11 6.72
N TYR A 10 -1.18 0.70 7.98
CA TYR A 10 -0.38 1.34 9.00
C TYR A 10 0.69 0.37 9.47
N SER A 11 1.94 0.79 9.37
CA SER A 11 2.98 0.00 10.00
C SER A 11 2.91 0.18 11.52
N LYS A 12 2.52 -0.88 12.25
CA LYS A 12 2.40 -0.92 13.73
C LYS A 12 3.58 -0.36 14.52
N SER A 13 4.74 -0.18 13.90
CA SER A 13 5.95 0.37 14.52
C SER A 13 6.29 1.79 14.07
N PHE A 14 5.63 2.38 13.07
CA PHE A 14 6.14 3.54 12.35
C PHE A 14 5.12 4.64 12.06
N LYS A 15 5.64 5.87 12.00
CA LYS A 15 4.94 7.15 11.80
C LYS A 15 4.26 7.31 10.43
N TYR A 16 4.16 6.26 9.60
CA TYR A 16 3.77 6.38 8.20
C TYR A 16 2.62 5.44 7.85
N ILE A 17 1.67 5.98 7.10
CA ILE A 17 0.52 5.28 6.53
C ILE A 17 0.77 5.17 5.02
N GLY A 18 0.71 3.94 4.50
CA GLY A 18 0.82 3.67 3.07
C GLY A 18 -0.56 3.64 2.44
N LEU A 19 -0.72 4.31 1.31
CA LEU A 19 -1.95 4.29 0.54
C LEU A 19 -1.65 3.87 -0.90
N VAL A 20 -2.36 2.85 -1.39
CA VAL A 20 -2.21 2.36 -2.76
C VAL A 20 -3.59 2.25 -3.41
N ALA A 21 -3.77 2.97 -4.50
CA ALA A 21 -5.01 2.99 -5.27
C ALA A 21 -4.84 2.25 -6.59
N ALA A 22 -5.85 1.45 -6.97
CA ALA A 22 -5.89 0.76 -8.25
C ALA A 22 -7.33 0.44 -8.66
N ARG A 23 -7.57 0.27 -9.95
CA ARG A 23 -8.87 -0.19 -10.45
C ARG A 23 -9.05 -1.67 -10.18
N GLU A 24 -10.19 -2.05 -9.62
CA GLU A 24 -10.49 -3.45 -9.31
C GLU A 24 -10.43 -4.35 -10.54
N SER A 25 -10.96 -3.89 -11.68
CA SER A 25 -10.90 -4.60 -12.97
C SER A 25 -9.47 -4.87 -13.44
N VAL A 26 -8.55 -3.94 -13.19
CA VAL A 26 -7.14 -4.05 -13.58
C VAL A 26 -6.40 -5.06 -12.69
N ILE A 27 -6.57 -4.96 -11.37
CA ILE A 27 -5.85 -5.84 -10.43
C ILE A 27 -6.43 -7.27 -10.38
N LYS A 28 -7.63 -7.49 -10.92
CA LYS A 28 -8.18 -8.84 -11.13
C LYS A 28 -7.49 -9.60 -12.27
N SER A 29 -6.78 -8.89 -13.16
CA SER A 29 -6.14 -9.51 -14.32
C SER A 29 -5.04 -10.49 -13.92
N ASN A 30 -4.88 -11.56 -14.72
CA ASN A 30 -3.79 -12.52 -14.53
C ASN A 30 -2.41 -11.88 -14.69
N ASP A 31 -2.29 -10.88 -15.57
CA ASP A 31 -1.03 -10.17 -15.80
C ASP A 31 -0.58 -9.41 -14.54
N PHE A 32 -1.49 -8.67 -13.89
CA PHE A 32 -1.20 -8.05 -12.59
C PHE A 32 -0.82 -9.10 -11.54
N LEU A 33 -1.59 -10.18 -11.40
CA LEU A 33 -1.35 -11.23 -10.41
C LEU A 33 0.00 -11.93 -10.62
N ASN A 34 0.41 -12.13 -11.86
CA ASN A 34 1.72 -12.70 -12.21
C ASN A 34 2.85 -11.72 -11.88
N ARG A 35 2.70 -10.44 -12.22
CA ARG A 35 3.70 -9.40 -11.94
C ARG A 35 3.81 -9.04 -10.47
N SER A 36 2.77 -9.28 -9.69
CA SER A 36 2.73 -9.09 -8.24
C SER A 36 2.99 -10.36 -7.44
N SER A 37 3.33 -11.49 -8.07
CA SER A 37 3.61 -12.77 -7.39
C SER A 37 4.75 -12.71 -6.36
N TRP A 38 5.63 -11.73 -6.46
CA TRP A 38 6.73 -11.49 -5.51
C TRP A 38 6.29 -10.81 -4.22
N VAL A 39 5.09 -10.19 -4.20
CA VAL A 39 4.60 -9.39 -3.09
C VAL A 39 4.37 -10.32 -1.91
N LYS A 40 5.02 -9.99 -0.80
CA LYS A 40 4.85 -10.63 0.50
C LYS A 40 4.45 -9.55 1.50
N HIS A 41 3.77 -9.93 2.59
CA HIS A 41 3.64 -9.06 3.74
C HIS A 41 5.02 -8.91 4.38
N ILE A 42 5.53 -7.68 4.45
CA ILE A 42 6.88 -7.45 4.96
C ILE A 42 6.97 -7.72 6.46
N ALA A 43 5.86 -7.58 7.19
CA ALA A 43 5.77 -7.93 8.61
C ALA A 43 6.23 -9.37 8.87
N ASP A 44 5.89 -10.31 7.99
CA ASP A 44 6.16 -11.75 8.15
C ASP A 44 7.60 -12.16 7.79
N LEU A 45 8.39 -11.26 7.20
CA LEU A 45 9.74 -11.58 6.76
C LEU A 45 10.76 -11.53 7.91
N PRO A 46 11.66 -12.53 8.03
CA PRO A 46 12.80 -12.47 8.94
C PRO A 46 13.68 -11.25 8.66
N LYS A 47 14.37 -10.72 9.70
CA LYS A 47 15.13 -9.46 9.61
C LYS A 47 16.10 -9.39 8.42
N ARG A 48 16.85 -10.47 8.14
CA ARG A 48 17.79 -10.52 6.99
C ARG A 48 17.07 -10.47 5.65
N GLU A 49 16.00 -11.23 5.51
CA GLU A 49 15.18 -11.25 4.29
C GLU A 49 14.47 -9.93 4.07
N LYS A 50 14.01 -9.29 5.14
CA LYS A 50 13.35 -7.99 5.13
C LYS A 50 14.23 -6.90 4.51
N VAL A 51 15.51 -6.84 4.91
CA VAL A 51 16.47 -5.89 4.32
C VAL A 51 16.66 -6.16 2.82
N ALA A 52 16.89 -7.42 2.45
CA ALA A 52 17.05 -7.79 1.04
C ALA A 52 15.78 -7.50 0.21
N TYR A 53 14.60 -7.70 0.79
CA TYR A 53 13.31 -7.38 0.19
C TYR A 53 13.18 -5.88 -0.06
N LEU A 54 13.47 -5.05 0.95
CA LEU A 54 13.42 -3.59 0.85
C LEU A 54 14.39 -3.03 -0.19
N HIS A 55 15.61 -3.56 -0.28
CA HIS A 55 16.54 -3.16 -1.34
C HIS A 55 16.01 -3.43 -2.75
N ARG A 56 15.27 -4.53 -2.95
CA ARG A 56 14.70 -4.91 -4.24
C ARG A 56 13.33 -4.25 -4.49
N PHE A 57 12.68 -3.75 -3.45
CA PHE A 57 11.32 -3.24 -3.50
C PHE A 57 11.10 -2.17 -4.58
N PRO A 58 11.96 -1.14 -4.76
CA PRO A 58 11.76 -0.15 -5.82
C PRO A 58 11.66 -0.74 -7.22
N SER A 59 12.61 -1.62 -7.58
CA SER A 59 12.63 -2.28 -8.88
C SER A 59 11.43 -3.20 -9.09
N ARG A 60 10.93 -3.81 -8.02
CA ARG A 60 9.78 -4.72 -8.06
C ARG A 60 8.46 -3.96 -8.13
N LEU A 61 8.34 -2.85 -7.39
CA LEU A 61 7.20 -1.94 -7.44
C LEU A 61 7.07 -1.33 -8.84
N ALA A 62 8.19 -0.94 -9.47
CA ALA A 62 8.19 -0.43 -10.83
C ALA A 62 7.54 -1.39 -11.84
N ARG A 63 7.66 -2.71 -11.64
CA ARG A 63 7.04 -3.73 -12.53
C ARG A 63 5.52 -3.80 -12.44
N VAL A 64 4.94 -3.25 -11.38
CA VAL A 64 3.49 -3.21 -11.16
C VAL A 64 2.94 -1.78 -11.14
N ARG A 65 3.78 -0.75 -11.34
CA ARG A 65 3.39 0.66 -11.24
C ARG A 65 2.27 1.03 -12.21
N ASP A 66 2.31 0.51 -13.42
CA ASP A 66 1.33 0.80 -14.48
C ASP A 66 -0.08 0.25 -14.18
N TYR A 67 -0.21 -0.64 -13.19
CA TYR A 67 -1.50 -1.16 -12.72
C TYR A 67 -2.05 -0.35 -11.54
N LEU A 68 -1.27 0.59 -10.99
CA LEU A 68 -1.60 1.37 -9.81
C LEU A 68 -1.89 2.82 -10.21
N GLU A 69 -3.06 3.31 -9.83
CA GLU A 69 -3.51 4.67 -10.09
C GLU A 69 -2.75 5.68 -9.22
N ARG A 70 -2.48 5.30 -7.96
CA ARG A 70 -1.79 6.18 -7.00
C ARG A 70 -1.03 5.40 -5.96
N ILE A 71 0.11 5.94 -5.54
CA ILE A 71 0.86 5.50 -4.37
C ILE A 71 1.16 6.74 -3.54
N LEU A 72 0.77 6.73 -2.26
CA LEU A 72 1.03 7.82 -1.33
C LEU A 72 1.59 7.27 -0.02
N VAL A 73 2.34 8.14 0.65
CA VAL A 73 2.76 7.95 2.04
C VAL A 73 2.39 9.23 2.78
N VAL A 74 1.68 9.08 3.89
CA VAL A 74 1.33 10.19 4.78
C VAL A 74 1.73 9.85 6.21
N SER A 75 1.78 10.84 7.10
CA SER A 75 2.17 10.64 8.50
C SER A 75 1.06 10.93 9.51
N SER A 76 -0.18 11.16 9.05
CA SER A 76 -1.32 11.39 9.93
C SER A 76 -2.64 10.85 9.37
N ILE A 77 -3.59 10.61 10.27
CA ILE A 77 -4.94 10.15 9.94
C ILE A 77 -5.69 11.21 9.13
N GLU A 78 -5.48 12.49 9.44
CA GLU A 78 -6.10 13.61 8.75
C GLU A 78 -5.68 13.62 7.28
N SER A 79 -4.38 13.49 6.99
CA SER A 79 -3.87 13.41 5.62
C SER A 79 -4.36 12.16 4.88
N ALA A 80 -4.51 11.04 5.58
CA ALA A 80 -5.10 9.83 4.99
C ALA A 80 -6.58 10.06 4.61
N ASN A 81 -7.36 10.71 5.47
CA ASN A 81 -8.76 11.05 5.19
C ASN A 81 -8.91 12.08 4.07
N SER A 82 -8.02 13.08 4.00
CA SER A 82 -7.96 13.99 2.86
C SER A 82 -7.71 13.22 1.55
N ALA A 83 -6.72 12.31 1.53
CA ALA A 83 -6.45 11.49 0.36
C ALA A 83 -7.63 10.58 -0.04
N VAL A 84 -8.36 10.02 0.93
CA VAL A 84 -9.60 9.25 0.69
C VAL A 84 -10.66 10.12 0.03
N THR A 85 -10.82 11.35 0.51
CA THR A 85 -11.79 12.31 -0.03
C THR A 85 -11.42 12.72 -1.46
N ASP A 86 -10.16 13.07 -1.68
CA ASP A 86 -9.64 13.53 -2.98
C ASP A 86 -9.71 12.43 -4.05
N LEU A 87 -9.40 11.19 -3.68
CA LEU A 87 -9.44 10.05 -4.61
C LEU A 87 -10.86 9.54 -4.86
N ALA A 88 -11.80 9.81 -3.96
CA ALA A 88 -13.19 9.34 -4.00
C ALA A 88 -13.33 7.85 -4.39
N PRO A 89 -12.65 6.91 -3.69
CA PRO A 89 -12.65 5.50 -4.06
C PRO A 89 -14.01 4.85 -3.84
N THR A 90 -14.33 3.82 -4.64
CA THR A 90 -15.58 3.07 -4.48
C THR A 90 -15.55 2.20 -3.23
N THR A 91 -14.39 1.67 -2.87
CA THR A 91 -14.19 0.90 -1.63
C THR A 91 -12.80 1.13 -1.08
N VAL A 92 -12.70 1.24 0.25
CA VAL A 92 -11.42 1.36 0.96
C VAL A 92 -11.14 0.09 1.75
N LEU A 93 -9.98 -0.51 1.55
CA LEU A 93 -9.47 -1.62 2.35
C LEU A 93 -8.57 -1.01 3.42
N VAL A 94 -8.88 -1.25 4.69
CA VAL A 94 -8.22 -0.55 5.80
C VAL A 94 -7.67 -1.56 6.79
N ASP A 95 -6.41 -1.38 7.18
CA ASP A 95 -5.82 -2.09 8.33
C ASP A 95 -6.75 -2.00 9.55
N ASP A 96 -6.81 -3.07 10.34
CA ASP A 96 -7.76 -3.19 11.43
C ASP A 96 -7.60 -2.11 12.51
N THR A 97 -6.38 -1.60 12.68
CA THR A 97 -6.07 -0.54 13.66
C THR A 97 -6.51 0.84 13.18
N LEU A 98 -6.51 1.08 11.86
CA LEU A 98 -6.96 2.34 11.27
C LEU A 98 -8.48 2.37 10.98
N TYR A 99 -9.17 1.24 11.03
CA TYR A 99 -10.54 1.12 10.54
C TYR A 99 -11.52 2.14 11.14
N SER A 100 -11.45 2.44 12.44
CA SER A 100 -12.30 3.43 13.12
C SER A 100 -11.98 4.88 12.73
N HIS A 101 -10.77 5.13 12.24
CA HIS A 101 -10.23 6.47 12.00
C HIS A 101 -10.37 6.92 10.54
N ILE A 102 -10.54 5.98 9.60
CA ILE A 102 -10.73 6.29 8.18
C ILE A 102 -12.21 6.56 7.89
N HIS A 103 -12.53 7.73 7.36
CA HIS A 103 -13.88 8.18 7.04
C HIS A 103 -14.22 7.84 5.58
N HIS A 104 -14.90 6.72 5.39
CA HIS A 104 -15.51 6.36 4.11
C HIS A 104 -16.70 5.42 4.35
N PRO A 105 -17.87 5.63 3.72
CA PRO A 105 -19.04 4.77 3.94
C PRO A 105 -18.81 3.32 3.50
N ARG A 106 -17.99 3.09 2.47
CA ARG A 106 -17.72 1.76 1.91
C ARG A 106 -16.31 1.28 2.24
N LYS A 107 -16.05 0.94 3.49
CA LYS A 107 -14.75 0.43 3.94
C LYS A 107 -14.82 -1.02 4.42
N VAL A 108 -13.74 -1.76 4.20
CA VAL A 108 -13.59 -3.18 4.57
C VAL A 108 -12.31 -3.32 5.40
N ARG A 109 -12.43 -4.03 6.53
CA ARG A 109 -11.30 -4.42 7.37
C ARG A 109 -10.36 -5.35 6.62
N GLU A 110 -9.05 -5.15 6.74
CA GLU A 110 -8.04 -6.05 6.16
C GLU A 110 -8.30 -7.52 6.51
N SER A 111 -8.58 -7.83 7.79
CA SER A 111 -8.89 -9.19 8.24
C SER A 111 -10.08 -9.85 7.54
N ARG A 112 -10.94 -9.06 6.88
CA ARG A 112 -12.10 -9.54 6.13
C ARG A 112 -11.86 -9.63 4.62
N VAL A 113 -10.69 -9.22 4.13
CA VAL A 113 -10.33 -9.28 2.71
C VAL A 113 -9.98 -10.72 2.33
N LYS A 114 -10.79 -11.33 1.47
CA LYS A 114 -10.61 -12.74 1.05
C LYS A 114 -9.97 -12.84 -0.33
N GLU A 115 -10.25 -11.87 -1.18
CA GLU A 115 -9.88 -11.91 -2.59
C GLU A 115 -8.37 -11.69 -2.75
N ARG A 116 -7.72 -12.60 -3.50
CA ARG A 116 -6.27 -12.58 -3.70
C ARG A 116 -5.74 -11.23 -4.20
N HIS A 117 -6.40 -10.64 -5.21
CA HIS A 117 -5.98 -9.36 -5.78
C HIS A 117 -6.08 -8.19 -4.79
N ARG A 118 -7.12 -8.19 -3.93
CA ARG A 118 -7.28 -7.20 -2.87
C ARG A 118 -6.22 -7.37 -1.78
N ARG A 119 -5.91 -8.62 -1.38
CA ARG A 119 -4.81 -8.89 -0.44
C ARG A 119 -3.47 -8.39 -0.96
N VAL A 120 -3.17 -8.60 -2.25
CA VAL A 120 -1.96 -8.04 -2.86
C VAL A 120 -1.93 -6.51 -2.75
N LEU A 121 -3.06 -5.83 -3.00
CA LEU A 121 -3.13 -4.37 -2.87
C LEU A 121 -2.88 -3.91 -1.43
N VAL A 122 -3.42 -4.62 -0.44
CA VAL A 122 -3.15 -4.37 0.99
C VAL A 122 -1.67 -4.60 1.32
N SER A 123 -1.09 -5.75 0.92
CA SER A 123 0.33 -6.01 1.13
C SER A 123 1.22 -4.95 0.45
N LEU A 124 0.81 -4.39 -0.69
CA LEU A 124 1.53 -3.28 -1.32
C LEU A 124 1.48 -2.02 -0.46
N ALA A 125 0.33 -1.69 0.15
CA ALA A 125 0.21 -0.56 1.06
C ALA A 125 1.09 -0.73 2.32
N ASP A 126 1.09 -1.91 2.95
CA ASP A 126 2.00 -2.26 4.06
C ASP A 126 3.47 -2.08 3.64
N ASN A 127 3.84 -2.66 2.50
CA ASN A 127 5.20 -2.58 1.97
C ASN A 127 5.63 -1.13 1.68
N VAL A 128 4.73 -0.28 1.17
CA VAL A 128 4.99 1.14 0.93
C VAL A 128 5.21 1.89 2.25
N ALA A 129 4.35 1.67 3.25
CA ALA A 129 4.49 2.26 4.58
C ALA A 129 5.84 1.88 5.22
N TYR A 130 6.17 0.59 5.18
CA TYR A 130 7.42 0.07 5.75
C TYR A 130 8.65 0.59 4.99
N TYR A 131 8.59 0.62 3.65
CA TYR A 131 9.69 1.14 2.84
C TYR A 131 9.95 2.62 3.11
N ALA A 132 8.89 3.43 3.28
CA ALA A 132 9.02 4.83 3.66
C ALA A 132 9.76 4.99 4.99
N TYR A 133 9.35 4.24 6.02
CA TYR A 133 10.08 4.21 7.29
C TYR A 133 11.55 3.84 7.09
N TRP A 134 11.83 2.75 6.37
CA TRP A 134 13.20 2.28 6.17
C TRP A 134 14.07 3.31 5.46
N VAL A 135 13.54 3.97 4.43
CA VAL A 135 14.28 4.99 3.68
C VAL A 135 14.49 6.26 4.51
N LEU A 136 13.46 6.75 5.19
CA LEU A 136 13.48 8.02 5.90
C LEU A 136 14.17 7.92 7.26
N GLU A 137 13.95 6.84 7.99
CA GLU A 137 14.39 6.71 9.37
C GLU A 137 15.65 5.87 9.52
N VAL A 138 15.82 4.82 8.72
CA VAL A 138 17.00 3.95 8.82
C VAL A 138 18.11 4.42 7.88
N ARG A 139 17.79 4.70 6.62
CA ARG A 139 18.80 5.08 5.61
C ARG A 139 19.05 6.57 5.50
N LYS A 140 18.11 7.40 5.95
CA LYS A 140 18.14 8.88 5.83
C LYS A 140 18.28 9.34 4.36
N ARG A 141 17.53 8.73 3.45
CA ARG A 141 17.59 8.99 1.99
C ARG A 141 16.25 9.41 1.37
N PRO A 142 15.67 10.55 1.73
CA PRO A 142 14.33 10.96 1.30
C PRO A 142 14.11 10.97 -0.22
N ARG A 143 15.14 11.34 -1.00
CA ARG A 143 15.08 11.32 -2.47
C ARG A 143 14.82 9.93 -3.07
N GLU A 144 15.16 8.85 -2.37
CA GLU A 144 14.84 7.49 -2.83
C GLU A 144 13.33 7.21 -2.72
N LEU A 145 12.65 7.77 -1.72
CA LEU A 145 11.20 7.61 -1.56
C LEU A 145 10.45 8.40 -2.64
N GLU A 146 10.83 9.66 -2.89
CA GLU A 146 10.21 10.49 -3.93
C GLU A 146 10.22 9.82 -5.31
N ARG A 147 11.28 9.07 -5.64
CA ARG A 147 11.39 8.38 -6.93
C ARG A 147 10.38 7.26 -7.12
N ILE A 148 9.98 6.57 -6.04
CA ILE A 148 9.05 5.44 -6.14
C ILE A 148 7.59 5.86 -6.01
N LEU A 149 7.32 7.07 -5.49
CA LEU A 149 5.97 7.63 -5.35
C LEU A 149 5.50 8.34 -6.63
N LYS A 150 6.43 8.78 -7.49
CA LYS A 150 6.14 9.31 -8.84
C LYS A 150 5.49 8.22 -9.71
#